data_AF-A0A1I2KEM8-F1
#
_entry.id   AF-A0A1I2KEM8-F1
#
_cell.length_a   1.000
_cell.length_b   1.000
_cell.length_c   1.000
_cell.angle_alpha   90.00
_cell.angle_beta   90.00
_cell.angle_gamma   90.00
#
_symmetry.space_group_name_H-M   'P 1'
#
loop_
_entity.id
_entity.type
_entity.pdbx_description
1 polymer ?
#
loop_
_entity_poly.entity_id
_entity_poly.type
_entity_poly.pdbx_seq_one_letter_code
_entity_poly.pdbx_strand_id
1 'polypeptide(L)'
;MPIGLQGHPVIAQAGATGAGIDLAARHADIVYAPLLHKQSAFDYQARLRERALAHGREPGDIRLLPGLTVILGATPEEEYRKHEALHGHRRASRIP
;
A
#
# COMPACT_ATOMS: atom_id res chain seq x y z
N MET A 1 25.38 13.03 8.80
CA MET A 1 24.12 13.14 8.03
C MET A 1 23.38 14.35 8.59
N PRO A 2 22.96 15.33 7.77
CA PRO A 2 22.16 16.43 8.28
C PRO A 2 20.84 15.89 8.85
N ILE A 3 20.44 16.39 10.01
CA ILE A 3 19.12 16.12 10.60
C ILE A 3 18.12 17.06 9.93
N GLY A 4 17.16 16.49 9.21
CA GLY A 4 16.08 17.24 8.59
C GLY A 4 15.08 17.77 9.62
N LEU A 5 14.09 18.54 9.17
CA LEU A 5 13.08 19.19 10.04
C LEU A 5 12.37 18.23 11.02
N GLN A 6 12.19 16.95 10.65
CA GLN A 6 11.55 15.97 11.54
C GLN A 6 12.48 15.40 12.63
N GLY A 7 13.79 15.66 12.57
CA GLY A 7 14.76 15.19 13.57
C GLY A 7 15.13 13.70 13.52
N HIS A 8 14.45 12.90 12.68
CA HIS A 8 14.72 11.48 12.44
C HIS A 8 14.52 11.13 10.95
N PRO A 9 14.95 9.97 10.45
CA PRO A 9 14.54 9.50 9.12
C PRO A 9 13.06 9.05 9.12
N VAL A 10 12.42 9.09 7.94
CA VAL A 10 11.09 8.50 7.75
C VAL A 10 11.17 6.98 7.92
N ILE A 11 10.31 6.44 8.78
CA ILE A 11 10.25 5.01 9.10
C ILE A 11 9.15 4.34 8.27
N ALA A 12 9.58 3.51 7.33
CA ALA A 12 8.69 2.71 6.50
C ALA A 12 8.59 1.26 7.01
N GLN A 13 7.39 0.68 6.96
CA GLN A 13 7.14 -0.72 7.32
C GLN A 13 6.29 -1.41 6.24
N ALA A 14 6.51 -2.71 5.99
CA ALA A 14 5.82 -3.46 4.93
C ALA A 14 5.33 -4.87 5.31
N GLY A 15 5.28 -5.19 6.59
CA GLY A 15 4.87 -6.50 7.10
C GLY A 15 3.38 -6.54 7.44
N ALA A 16 2.66 -7.48 6.83
CA ALA A 16 1.20 -7.59 6.93
C ALA A 16 0.67 -8.55 8.02
N THR A 17 1.57 -9.20 8.78
CA THR A 17 1.17 -10.09 9.89
C THR A 17 0.65 -9.28 11.08
N GLY A 18 -0.05 -9.93 12.03
CA GLY A 18 -0.50 -9.25 13.24
C GLY A 18 0.63 -8.54 14.00
N ALA A 19 1.78 -9.22 14.15
CA ALA A 19 2.98 -8.62 14.74
C ALA A 19 3.59 -7.50 13.88
N GLY A 20 3.52 -7.63 12.55
CA GLY A 20 3.96 -6.58 11.63
C GLY A 20 3.12 -5.32 11.74
N ILE A 21 1.80 -5.46 11.80
CA ILE A 21 0.86 -4.33 11.99
C ILE A 21 1.10 -3.68 13.36
N ASP A 22 1.34 -4.47 14.41
CA ASP A 22 1.64 -3.95 15.74
C ASP A 22 3.00 -3.21 15.81
N LEU A 23 4.02 -3.72 15.12
CA LEU A 23 5.30 -3.02 14.97
C LEU A 23 5.13 -1.69 14.20
N ALA A 24 4.34 -1.71 13.12
CA ALA A 24 4.03 -0.51 12.35
C ALA A 24 3.27 0.52 13.19
N ALA A 25 2.28 0.06 13.96
CA ALA A 25 1.51 0.91 14.86
C ALA A 25 2.42 1.65 15.85
N ARG A 26 3.45 1.00 16.39
CA ARG A 26 4.41 1.65 17.30
C ARG A 26 5.34 2.66 16.65
N HIS A 27 5.82 2.41 15.43
CA HIS A 27 7.01 3.10 14.91
C HIS A 27 6.90 3.68 13.51
N ALA A 28 5.95 3.22 12.68
CA ALA A 28 5.94 3.61 11.28
C ALA A 28 5.36 5.01 11.08
N ASP A 29 6.00 5.77 10.19
CA ASP A 29 5.41 6.97 9.58
C ASP A 29 4.58 6.56 8.35
N ILE A 30 5.06 5.56 7.61
CA ILE A 30 4.38 5.01 6.42
C ILE A 30 4.33 3.49 6.44
N VAL A 31 3.24 2.93 5.95
CA VAL A 31 3.05 1.48 5.79
C VAL A 31 2.75 1.15 4.35
N TYR A 32 3.59 0.32 3.73
CA TYR A 32 3.31 -0.26 2.42
C TYR A 32 2.62 -1.61 2.58
N ALA A 33 1.53 -1.85 1.86
CA ALA A 33 0.84 -3.14 1.87
C ALA A 33 0.23 -3.47 0.49
N PRO A 34 0.37 -4.71 -0.01
CA PRO A 34 -0.21 -5.13 -1.29
C PRO A 34 -1.71 -5.44 -1.14
N LEU A 35 -2.52 -4.39 -1.01
CA LEU A 35 -3.95 -4.47 -0.77
C LEU A 35 -4.71 -4.44 -2.11
N LEU A 36 -4.96 -5.61 -2.69
CA LEU A 36 -5.57 -5.77 -4.02
C LEU A 36 -7.07 -5.45 -4.09
N HIS A 37 -7.74 -5.32 -2.94
CA HIS A 37 -9.16 -5.03 -2.85
C HIS A 37 -9.40 -3.83 -1.93
N LYS A 38 -10.36 -2.98 -2.33
CA LYS A 38 -10.74 -1.78 -1.58
C LYS A 38 -11.12 -2.11 -0.13
N GLN A 39 -11.91 -3.17 0.09
CA GLN A 39 -12.33 -3.56 1.42
C GLN A 39 -11.14 -4.00 2.28
N SER A 40 -10.23 -4.81 1.74
CA SER A 40 -9.01 -5.23 2.44
C SER A 40 -8.16 -4.05 2.89
N ALA A 41 -8.14 -2.95 2.11
CA ALA A 41 -7.44 -1.74 2.50
C ALA A 41 -8.09 -1.03 3.69
N PHE A 42 -9.42 -0.93 3.73
CA PHE A 42 -10.13 -0.38 4.88
C PHE A 42 -9.96 -1.24 6.14
N ASP A 43 -10.05 -2.57 6.01
CA ASP A 43 -9.88 -3.50 7.13
C ASP A 43 -8.45 -3.44 7.68
N TYR A 44 -7.45 -3.28 6.81
CA TYR A 44 -6.07 -3.06 7.23
C TYR A 44 -5.91 -1.71 7.95
N GLN A 45 -6.45 -0.63 7.39
CA GLN A 45 -6.38 0.70 7.97
C GLN A 45 -7.03 0.75 9.36
N ALA A 46 -8.20 0.14 9.53
CA ALA A 46 -8.89 0.08 10.82
C ALA A 46 -8.04 -0.61 11.89
N ARG A 47 -7.50 -1.80 11.58
CA ARG A 47 -6.62 -2.57 12.47
C ARG A 47 -5.32 -1.84 12.81
N LEU A 48 -4.76 -1.09 11.87
CA LEU A 48 -3.56 -0.29 12.09
C LEU A 48 -3.85 0.89 13.03
N ARG A 49 -4.94 1.62 12.78
CA ARG A 49 -5.36 2.76 13.61
C ARG A 49 -5.71 2.38 15.03
N GLU A 50 -6.43 1.27 15.21
CA GLU A 50 -6.77 0.73 16.54
C GLU A 50 -5.50 0.45 17.35
N ARG A 51 -4.50 -0.21 16.75
CA ARG A 51 -3.23 -0.47 17.43
C ARG A 51 -2.41 0.80 17.65
N ALA A 52 -2.44 1.76 16.73
CA ALA A 52 -1.74 3.04 16.91
C ALA A 52 -2.26 3.79 18.14
N LEU A 53 -3.59 3.85 18.30
CA LEU A 53 -4.24 4.40 19.49
C LEU A 53 -3.82 3.66 20.77
N ALA A 54 -3.75 2.32 20.72
CA ALA A 54 -3.28 1.52 21.86
C ALA A 54 -1.83 1.81 22.27
N HIS A 55 -1.00 2.32 21.34
CA HIS A 55 0.38 2.77 21.60
C HIS A 55 0.49 4.28 21.87
N GLY A 56 -0.64 4.97 22.06
CA GLY A 56 -0.67 6.42 22.37
C GLY A 56 -0.33 7.32 21.19
N ARG A 57 -0.45 6.82 19.96
CA ARG A 57 -0.24 7.59 18.72
C ARG A 57 -1.57 8.02 18.13
N GLU A 58 -1.54 9.11 17.37
CA GLU A 58 -2.71 9.57 16.64
C GLU A 58 -2.92 8.73 15.37
N PRO A 59 -4.17 8.42 14.97
CA PRO A 59 -4.45 7.68 13.74
C PRO A 59 -3.90 8.34 12.47
N GLY A 60 -3.64 9.66 12.53
CA GLY A 60 -3.05 10.46 11.46
C GLY A 60 -1.53 10.35 11.33
N ASP A 61 -0.84 9.82 12.35
CA ASP A 61 0.62 9.72 12.39
C ASP A 61 1.16 8.65 11.43
N ILE A 62 0.29 7.77 10.92
CA ILE A 62 0.67 6.66 10.04
C ILE A 62 -0.07 6.76 8.72
N ARG A 63 0.67 6.87 7.61
CA ARG A 63 0.11 6.87 6.26
C ARG A 63 0.13 5.46 5.68
N LEU A 64 -1.04 4.91 5.38
CA LEU A 64 -1.16 3.67 4.63
C LEU A 64 -0.98 3.95 3.12
N LEU A 65 -0.06 3.24 2.50
CA LEU A 65 0.28 3.31 1.08
C LEU A 65 0.02 1.95 0.42
N PRO A 66 -1.18 1.74 -0.15
CA PRO A 66 -1.47 0.52 -0.90
C PRO A 66 -0.54 0.41 -2.11
N GLY A 67 -0.06 -0.81 -2.38
CA GLY A 67 0.64 -1.10 -3.63
C GLY A 67 -0.31 -0.96 -4.82
N LEU A 68 0.05 -0.12 -5.78
CA LEU A 68 -0.72 0.12 -7.00
C LEU A 68 0.19 0.05 -8.22
N THR A 69 -0.24 -0.69 -9.23
CA THR A 69 0.35 -0.66 -10.59
C THR A 69 -0.71 -0.10 -11.52
N VAL A 70 -0.39 0.98 -12.23
CA VAL A 70 -1.30 1.65 -13.16
C VAL A 70 -0.76 1.50 -14.57
N ILE A 71 -1.57 0.96 -15.47
CA ILE A 71 -1.27 0.87 -16.91
C ILE A 71 -2.17 1.87 -17.63
N LEU A 72 -1.57 2.75 -18.43
CA LEU A 72 -2.27 3.83 -19.13
C LEU A 72 -2.10 3.68 -20.65
N GLY A 73 -3.18 3.86 -21.41
CA GLY A 73 -3.19 3.96 -22.87
C GLY A 73 -4.04 5.15 -23.32
N ALA A 74 -3.67 5.78 -24.45
CA ALA A 74 -4.48 6.83 -25.05
C ALA A 74 -5.80 6.27 -25.63
N THR A 75 -5.83 4.98 -25.94
CA THR A 75 -7.03 4.22 -26.29
C THR A 75 -7.09 2.92 -25.48
N PRO A 76 -8.28 2.30 -25.34
CA PRO A 76 -8.41 0.97 -24.71
C PRO A 76 -7.46 -0.07 -25.33
N GLU A 77 -7.32 -0.10 -26.66
CA GLU A 77 -6.43 -1.04 -27.36
C GLU A 77 -4.96 -0.84 -27.00
N GLU A 78 -4.54 0.39 -26.75
CA GLU A 78 -3.17 0.68 -26.30
C GLU A 78 -2.94 0.23 -24.86
N GLU A 79 -3.92 0.45 -23.98
CA GLU A 79 -3.90 -0.03 -22.60
C GLU A 79 -3.80 -1.56 -22.55
N TYR A 80 -4.70 -2.27 -23.25
CA TYR A 80 -4.69 -3.73 -23.33
C TYR A 80 -3.35 -4.27 -23.83
N ARG A 81 -2.78 -3.68 -24.89
CA ARG A 81 -1.49 -4.12 -25.43
C ARG A 81 -0.36 -3.94 -24.41
N LYS A 82 -0.35 -2.84 -23.67
CA LYS A 82 0.64 -2.58 -22.60
C LYS A 82 0.43 -3.55 -21.44
N HIS A 83 -0.81 -3.80 -21.06
CA HIS A 83 -1.16 -4.77 -20.02
C HIS A 83 -0.67 -6.17 -20.39
N GLU A 84 -0.95 -6.63 -21.61
CA GLU A 84 -0.48 -7.93 -22.10
C GLU A 84 1.05 -8.04 -22.13
N ALA A 85 1.74 -6.98 -22.58
CA ALA A 85 3.19 -6.95 -22.63
C ALA A 85 3.84 -7.02 -21.24
N LEU A 86 3.23 -6.41 -20.22
CA LEU A 86 3.77 -6.34 -18.85
C LEU A 86 3.43 -7.57 -18.00
N HIS A 87 2.28 -8.22 -18.24
CA HIS A 87 1.81 -9.34 -17.42
C HIS A 87 2.06 -10.73 -18.02
N GLY A 88 2.56 -10.81 -19.26
CA GLY A 88 2.81 -12.07 -19.96
C GLY A 88 1.51 -12.74 -20.43
N HIS A 89 1.59 -13.48 -21.53
CA HIS A 89 0.43 -13.99 -22.28
C HIS A 89 -0.64 -14.71 -21.42
N ARG A 90 -1.80 -14.09 -21.23
CA ARG A 90 -3.07 -14.82 -21.11
C ARG A 90 -3.66 -14.88 -22.51
N ARG A 91 -3.57 -16.05 -23.15
CA ARG A 91 -4.21 -16.30 -24.46
C ARG A 91 -5.62 -15.74 -24.47
N ALA A 92 -5.92 -14.94 -25.49
CA ALA A 92 -7.25 -14.47 -25.83
C ALA A 92 -8.28 -15.60 -25.71
N SER A 93 -9.10 -15.55 -24.67
CA SER A 93 -10.35 -16.29 -24.61
C SER A 93 -11.48 -15.30 -24.34
N ARG A 94 -12.02 -14.82 -25.47
CA ARG A 94 -13.39 -14.33 -25.69
C ARG A 94 -13.91 -13.28 -24.71
N ILE A 95 -13.94 -12.04 -25.19
CA ILE A 95 -15.05 -11.12 -24.89
C ILE A 95 -16.18 -11.49 -25.87
N PRO A 96 -17.44 -11.68 -25.43
CA PRO A 96 -18.60 -11.77 -26.35
C PRO A 96 -18.87 -10.43 -27.06
#